data_AF-A0A8T3VM55-F1
#
_entry.id   AF-A0A8T3VM55-F1
#
_cell.length_a   1.000
_cell.length_b   1.000
_cell.length_c   1.000
_cell.angle_alpha   90.00
_cell.angle_beta   90.00
_cell.angle_gamma   90.00
#
_symmetry.space_group_name_H-M   'P 1'
#
loop_
_entity.id
_entity.type
_entity.pdbx_description
1 polymer ?
#
loop_
_entity_poly.entity_id
_entity_poly.type
_entity_poly.pdbx_seq_one_letter_code
_entity_poly.pdbx_strand_id
1 'polypeptide(L)'
;MKELTLTVDEAVNYLKENVKIHDNLEISYNRIFAEGEVLNMDFSLYFGEPGFKMLMSLDETHLDPTIEIDIYEIQEDLIEFTHKPQDGGEVVEVTVV
;
A
#
# COMPACT_ATOMS: atom_id res chain seq x y z
N MET A 1 -10.95 -12.40 -8.04
CA MET A 1 -10.13 -11.24 -8.42
C MET A 1 -11.12 -10.17 -8.76
N LYS A 2 -11.08 -9.08 -8.00
CA LYS A 2 -12.03 -8.00 -8.07
C LYS A 2 -11.29 -6.74 -8.49
N GLU A 3 -11.81 -6.06 -9.50
CA GLU A 3 -11.27 -4.79 -9.98
C GLU A 3 -12.11 -3.64 -9.41
N LEU A 4 -11.44 -2.60 -8.94
CA LEU A 4 -12.04 -1.38 -8.43
C LEU A 4 -11.40 -0.17 -9.12
N THR A 5 -12.22 0.84 -9.39
CA THR A 5 -11.75 2.16 -9.81
C THR A 5 -12.18 3.14 -8.73
N LEU A 6 -11.21 3.74 -8.05
CA LEU A 6 -11.42 4.55 -6.85
C LEU A 6 -10.80 5.93 -7.02
N THR A 7 -11.41 6.94 -6.41
CA THR A 7 -10.75 8.24 -6.21
C THR A 7 -9.56 8.09 -5.27
N VAL A 8 -8.66 9.09 -5.24
CA VAL A 8 -7.50 9.13 -4.32
C VAL A 8 -7.93 8.87 -2.86
N ASP A 9 -8.94 9.59 -2.38
CA ASP A 9 -9.42 9.45 -1.00
C ASP A 9 -9.96 8.04 -0.71
N GLU A 10 -10.69 7.44 -1.66
CA GLU A 10 -11.24 6.09 -1.53
C GLU A 10 -10.14 5.03 -1.57
N ALA A 11 -9.13 5.22 -2.40
CA ALA A 11 -7.97 4.34 -2.52
C ALA A 11 -7.14 4.32 -1.21
N VAL A 12 -6.86 5.50 -0.65
CA VAL A 12 -6.17 5.64 0.65
C VAL A 12 -6.99 5.00 1.78
N ASN A 13 -8.31 5.24 1.80
CA ASN A 13 -9.19 4.60 2.79
C ASN A 13 -9.25 3.09 2.63
N TYR A 14 -9.24 2.58 1.39
CA TYR A 14 -9.18 1.15 1.14
C TYR A 14 -7.93 0.53 1.77
N LEU A 15 -6.74 1.11 1.53
CA LEU A 15 -5.49 0.65 2.12
C LEU A 15 -5.57 0.62 3.65
N LYS A 16 -6.14 1.67 4.25
CA LYS A 16 -6.28 1.79 5.71
C LYS A 16 -7.21 0.76 6.34
N GLU A 17 -8.31 0.43 5.67
CA GLU A 17 -9.37 -0.42 6.24
C GLU A 17 -9.22 -1.90 5.90
N ASN A 18 -8.56 -2.23 4.78
CA ASN A 18 -8.57 -3.57 4.22
C ASN A 18 -7.20 -4.25 4.23
N VAL A 19 -6.11 -3.51 4.06
CA VAL A 19 -4.75 -4.08 4.09
C VAL A 19 -4.34 -4.32 5.54
N LYS A 20 -3.75 -5.48 5.80
CA LYS A 20 -3.27 -5.89 7.11
C LYS A 20 -1.79 -6.24 7.04
N ILE A 21 -1.17 -6.24 8.22
CA ILE A 21 0.18 -6.80 8.38
C ILE A 21 0.17 -8.25 7.89
N HIS A 22 1.21 -8.62 7.15
CA HIS A 22 1.43 -9.87 6.42
C HIS A 22 0.67 -10.04 5.09
N ASP A 23 -0.21 -9.12 4.72
CA ASP A 23 -0.74 -9.10 3.35
C ASP A 23 0.36 -8.69 2.37
N ASN A 24 0.26 -9.17 1.13
CA ASN A 24 1.14 -8.74 0.04
C ASN A 24 0.49 -7.59 -0.72
N LEU A 25 1.28 -6.57 -1.02
CA LEU A 25 0.86 -5.40 -1.76
C LEU A 25 1.82 -5.17 -2.94
N GLU A 26 1.26 -5.03 -4.14
CA GLU A 26 1.93 -4.41 -5.28
C GLU A 26 1.43 -2.97 -5.36
N ILE A 27 2.29 -1.97 -5.24
CA ILE A 27 1.91 -0.56 -5.27
C ILE A 27 2.73 0.22 -6.29
N SER A 28 2.03 1.03 -7.08
CA SER A 28 2.59 1.88 -8.12
C SER A 28 2.30 3.36 -7.83
N TYR A 29 3.35 4.17 -7.73
CA TYR A 29 3.24 5.63 -7.54
C TYR A 29 4.46 6.33 -8.13
N ASN A 30 4.31 7.50 -8.74
CA ASN A 30 5.42 8.30 -9.30
C ASN A 30 6.54 7.50 -10.00
N ARG A 31 6.18 6.53 -10.87
CA ARG A 31 7.11 5.62 -11.60
C ARG A 31 7.91 4.65 -10.71
N ILE A 32 7.60 4.57 -9.43
CA ILE A 32 8.06 3.54 -8.50
C ILE A 32 7.05 2.40 -8.55
N PHE A 33 7.57 1.18 -8.61
CA PHE A 33 6.82 -0.05 -8.41
C PHE A 33 7.45 -0.79 -7.24
N ALA A 34 6.65 -1.12 -6.23
CA ALA A 34 7.06 -1.85 -5.05
C ALA A 34 6.10 -3.03 -4.85
N GLU A 35 6.65 -4.24 -4.76
CA GLU A 35 5.90 -5.45 -4.45
C GLU A 35 6.51 -6.12 -3.23
N GLY A 36 5.68 -6.50 -2.27
CA GLY A 36 6.13 -7.28 -1.12
C GLY A 36 5.17 -7.32 0.06
N GLU A 37 5.67 -7.85 1.17
CA GLU A 37 4.91 -8.11 2.39
C GLU A 37 4.80 -6.85 3.25
N VAL A 38 3.60 -6.52 3.71
CA VAL A 38 3.38 -5.45 4.69
C VAL A 38 3.84 -5.91 6.07
N LEU A 39 4.89 -5.28 6.60
CA LEU A 39 5.45 -5.58 7.92
C LEU A 39 4.83 -4.75 9.05
N ASN A 40 4.42 -3.52 8.75
CA ASN A 40 3.84 -2.62 9.75
C ASN A 40 2.99 -1.52 9.11
N MET A 41 2.04 -0.98 9.88
CA MET A 41 1.23 0.20 9.52
C MET A 41 1.19 1.14 10.73
N ASP A 42 1.71 2.36 10.56
CA ASP A 42 1.74 3.39 11.60
C ASP A 42 0.85 4.58 11.22
N PHE A 43 -0.07 4.92 12.11
CA PHE A 43 -1.05 6.00 11.98
C PHE A 43 -0.84 7.13 12.99
N SER A 44 0.36 7.22 13.56
CA SER A 44 0.74 8.22 14.56
C SER A 44 0.71 9.65 13.99
N LEU A 45 0.73 10.63 14.89
CA LEU A 45 0.94 12.04 14.53
C LEU A 45 2.44 12.32 14.39
N TYR A 46 2.85 12.88 13.25
CA TYR A 46 4.21 13.37 13.01
C TYR A 46 4.17 14.88 12.85
N PHE A 47 4.89 15.60 13.72
CA PHE A 47 4.91 17.07 13.74
C PHE A 47 3.52 17.74 13.85
N GLY A 48 2.53 17.03 14.41
CA GLY A 48 1.15 17.50 14.58
C GLY A 48 0.20 17.09 13.46
N GLU A 49 0.71 16.50 12.38
CA GLU A 49 -0.09 16.03 11.24
C GLU A 49 -0.28 14.50 11.30
N PRO A 50 -1.43 13.96 10.86
CA PRO A 50 -1.64 12.52 10.79
C PRO A 50 -0.72 11.88 9.75
N GLY A 51 -0.03 10.80 10.13
CA GLY A 51 0.71 9.95 9.20
C GLY A 51 -0.08 8.71 8.80
N PHE A 52 0.29 8.13 7.65
CA PHE A 52 -0.07 6.77 7.30
C PHE A 52 1.16 6.13 6.67
N LYS A 53 2.01 5.57 7.52
CA LYS A 53 3.26 4.94 7.10
C LYS A 53 3.10 3.44 6.99
N MET A 54 3.52 2.89 5.85
CA MET A 54 3.50 1.46 5.58
C MET A 54 4.94 0.97 5.41
N LEU A 55 5.33 0.00 6.25
CA LEU A 55 6.63 -0.66 6.14
C LEU A 55 6.45 -1.93 5.32
N MET A 56 7.20 -2.09 4.24
CA MET A 56 7.11 -3.26 3.33
C MET A 56 8.46 -3.95 3.15
N SER A 57 8.45 -5.27 3.12
CA SER A 57 9.60 -6.12 2.73
C SER A 57 9.44 -6.51 1.26
N LEU A 58 10.33 -6.06 0.39
CA LEU A 58 10.19 -6.27 -1.05
C LEU A 58 10.56 -7.70 -1.49
N ASP A 59 9.81 -8.24 -2.45
CA ASP A 59 10.05 -9.56 -3.04
C ASP A 59 11.14 -9.51 -4.15
N GLU A 60 12.05 -10.49 -4.08
CA GLU A 60 13.09 -10.88 -5.06
C GLU A 60 14.47 -10.13 -5.13
N THR A 61 15.50 -10.90 -4.73
CA THR A 61 16.81 -11.13 -5.40
C THR A 61 18.13 -10.54 -4.86
N HIS A 62 18.32 -10.56 -3.53
CA HIS A 62 19.62 -10.60 -2.81
C HIS A 62 20.03 -9.38 -2.00
N LEU A 63 19.14 -8.41 -1.80
CA LEU A 63 19.34 -7.31 -0.85
C LEU A 63 18.04 -6.89 -0.13
N ASP A 64 17.03 -7.79 -0.06
CA ASP A 64 15.66 -7.61 0.49
C ASP A 64 15.46 -6.27 1.24
N PRO A 65 15.27 -5.16 0.52
CA PRO A 65 15.19 -3.86 1.16
C PRO A 65 13.84 -3.75 1.84
N THR A 66 13.87 -3.37 3.11
CA THR A 66 12.67 -2.86 3.79
C THR A 66 12.50 -1.39 3.41
N ILE A 67 11.35 -1.04 2.86
CA ILE A 67 10.98 0.33 2.54
C ILE A 67 9.89 0.82 3.47
N GLU A 68 9.90 2.11 3.79
CA GLU A 68 8.80 2.79 4.46
C GLU A 68 8.19 3.78 3.46
N ILE A 69 6.89 3.68 3.25
CA ILE A 69 6.12 4.56 2.38
C ILE A 69 5.17 5.37 3.24
N ASP A 70 5.21 6.69 3.17
CA ASP A 70 4.16 7.54 3.74
C ASP A 70 3.05 7.74 2.69
N ILE A 71 1.94 7.04 2.88
CA ILE A 71 0.82 6.99 1.93
C ILE A 71 0.21 8.37 1.74
N TYR A 72 0.13 9.20 2.78
CA TYR A 72 -0.40 10.56 2.63
C TYR A 72 0.56 11.48 1.86
N GLU A 73 1.87 11.25 1.92
CA GLU A 73 2.82 12.01 1.10
C GLU A 73 2.74 11.64 -0.38
N ILE A 74 2.46 10.37 -0.70
CA ILE A 74 2.40 9.88 -2.08
C ILE A 74 0.99 9.83 -2.68
N GLN A 75 -0.06 10.18 -1.93
CA GLN A 75 -1.46 9.92 -2.33
C GLN A 75 -1.84 10.54 -3.69
N GLU A 76 -1.33 11.73 -3.99
CA GLU A 76 -1.58 12.43 -5.27
C GLU A 76 -0.86 11.79 -6.46
N ASP A 77 0.20 11.02 -6.17
CA ASP A 77 1.00 10.29 -7.15
C ASP A 77 0.62 8.81 -7.23
N LEU A 78 -0.35 8.34 -6.43
CA LEU A 78 -0.80 6.96 -6.40
C LEU A 78 -1.53 6.62 -7.70
N ILE A 79 -1.09 5.57 -8.38
CA ILE A 79 -1.61 5.18 -9.70
C ILE A 79 -2.51 3.96 -9.56
N GLU A 80 -2.00 2.89 -8.95
CA GLU A 80 -2.68 1.62 -8.82
C GLU A 80 -2.03 0.76 -7.72
N PHE A 81 -2.79 -0.20 -7.21
CA PHE A 81 -2.24 -1.26 -6.36
C PHE A 81 -3.03 -2.56 -6.45
N THR A 82 -2.33 -3.67 -6.22
CA THR A 82 -2.92 -5.01 -6.05
C THR A 82 -2.78 -5.43 -4.60
N HIS A 83 -3.90 -5.63 -3.91
CA HIS A 83 -3.95 -6.20 -2.56
C HIS A 83 -4.16 -7.72 -2.64
N LYS A 84 -3.23 -8.48 -2.07
CA LYS A 84 -3.26 -9.94 -1.96
C LYS A 84 -3.32 -10.34 -0.46
N PRO A 85 -4.51 -10.64 0.09
CA PRO A 85 -4.65 -11.03 1.49
C PRO A 85 -3.88 -12.32 1.82
N GLN A 86 -3.22 -12.37 2.98
CA GLN A 86 -2.46 -13.54 3.43
C GLN A 86 -3.35 -14.78 3.66
N ASP A 87 -4.58 -14.55 4.11
CA ASP A 87 -5.54 -15.59 4.47
C ASP A 87 -6.24 -16.25 3.26
N GLY A 88 -5.76 -15.98 2.05
CA GLY A 88 -6.34 -16.49 0.81
C GLY A 88 -7.67 -15.83 0.45
N GLY A 89 -7.94 -14.64 1.01
CA GLY A 89 -9.03 -13.77 0.61
C GLY A 89 -9.00 -13.39 -0.87
N GLU A 90 -10.05 -12.72 -1.33
CA GLU A 90 -10.11 -12.26 -2.71
C GLU A 90 -9.03 -11.22 -3.01
N VAL A 91 -8.22 -11.46 -4.05
CA VAL A 91 -7.28 -10.49 -4.61
C VAL A 91 -8.06 -9.31 -5.20
N VAL A 92 -7.68 -8.10 -4.83
CA VAL A 92 -8.32 -6.86 -5.29
C VAL A 92 -7.29 -5.98 -6.01
N GLU A 93 -7.61 -5.62 -7.24
CA GLU A 93 -6.84 -4.66 -8.04
C GLU A 93 -7.57 -3.31 -8.03
N VAL A 94 -6.84 -2.24 -7.75
CA VAL A 94 -7.37 -0.88 -7.63
C VAL A 94 -6.64 0.03 -8.61
N THR A 95 -7.39 0.70 -9.48
CA THR A 95 -6.91 1.83 -10.29
C THR A 95 -7.40 3.13 -9.69
N VAL A 96 -6.52 4.13 -9.55
CA VAL A 96 -6.86 5.44 -9.01
C VAL A 96 -7.21 6.42 -10.13
N VAL A 97 -8.30 7.21 -9.96
CA VAL A 97 -8.81 8.19 -10.95
C VAL A 97 -9.11 9.57 -10.38
#